data_AF-A0A7X5DWM0-F1
#
_entry.id   AF-A0A7X5DWM0-F1
#
_cell.length_a   1.000
_cell.length_b   1.000
_cell.length_c   1.000
_cell.angle_alpha   90.00
_cell.angle_beta   90.00
_cell.angle_gamma   90.00
#
_symmetry.space_group_name_H-M   'P 1'
#
loop_
_entity.id
_entity.type
_entity.pdbx_description
1 polymer ?
#
loop_
_entity_poly.entity_id
_entity_poly.type
_entity_poly.pdbx_seq_one_letter_code
_entity_poly.pdbx_strand_id
1 'polypeptide(L)' 'MPVGSPKPQTIATKKYEKKAGFVSKSYKLRKEVTDGFARACEAAGVSQASQLTKMMQEFISQQDKENS' A
#
# COMPACT_ATOMS: atom_id res chain seq x y z
N MET A 1 -13.33 -3.15 7.55
CA MET A 1 -13.06 -3.34 9.00
C MET A 1 -13.92 -4.50 9.48
N PRO A 2 -13.44 -5.38 10.38
CA PRO A 2 -14.26 -6.48 10.88
C PRO A 2 -15.44 -5.90 11.66
N VAL A 3 -16.64 -6.17 11.17
CA VAL A 3 -17.91 -5.84 11.81
C VAL A 3 -18.25 -7.04 12.70
N GLY A 4 -18.43 -6.83 14.01
CA GLY A 4 -18.71 -7.88 15.00
C GLY A 4 -17.68 -7.99 16.13
N SER A 5 -17.58 -9.15 16.78
CA SER A 5 -16.62 -9.46 17.85
C SER A 5 -15.31 -10.04 17.27
N PRO A 6 -14.24 -9.23 17.09
CA PRO A 6 -13.02 -9.71 16.46
C PRO A 6 -12.26 -10.69 17.35
N LYS A 7 -11.60 -11.67 16.73
CA LYS A 7 -10.75 -12.64 17.43
C LYS A 7 -9.57 -11.91 18.12
N PRO A 8 -9.03 -12.42 19.24
CA PRO A 8 -7.88 -11.82 19.93
C PRO A 8 -6.67 -11.58 19.02
N GLN A 9 -6.44 -12.46 18.05
CA GLN A 9 -5.39 -12.31 17.03
C GLN A 9 -5.58 -11.05 16.18
N THR A 10 -6.80 -10.77 15.73
CA THR A 10 -7.13 -9.58 14.93
C THR A 10 -6.88 -8.29 15.70
N ILE A 11 -7.12 -8.30 17.02
CA ILE A 11 -6.86 -7.15 17.89
C ILE A 11 -5.35 -6.93 18.04
N ALA A 12 -4.57 -8.00 18.20
CA ALA A 12 -3.11 -7.92 18.31
C ALA A 12 -2.48 -7.39 17.01
N THR A 13 -2.90 -7.90 15.84
CA THR A 13 -2.46 -7.40 14.53
C THR A 13 -2.76 -5.91 14.38
N LYS A 14 -3.98 -5.46 14.72
CA LYS A 14 -4.36 -4.05 14.64
C LYS A 14 -3.54 -3.15 15.56
N LYS A 15 -3.19 -3.62 16.77
CA LYS A 15 -2.31 -2.88 17.69
C LYS A 15 -0.91 -2.71 17.10
N TYR A 16 -0.37 -3.76 16.49
CA TYR A 16 0.93 -3.71 15.83
C TYR A 16 0.91 -2.77 14.62
N GLU A 17 -0.07 -2.91 13.72
CA GLU A 17 -0.22 -2.06 12.53
C GLU A 17 -0.26 -0.57 12.90
N LYS A 18 -1.04 -0.23 13.94
CA LYS A 18 -1.10 1.15 14.45
C LYS A 18 0.24 1.64 15.01
N LYS A 19 0.96 0.79 15.74
CA LYS A 19 2.29 1.14 16.31
C LYS A 19 3.34 1.32 15.21
N ALA A 20 3.29 0.51 14.16
CA ALA A 20 4.21 0.56 13.03
C ALA A 20 3.81 1.61 11.97
N GLY A 21 2.75 2.39 12.21
CA GLY A 21 2.34 3.49 11.33
C GLY A 21 1.63 3.05 10.04
N PHE A 22 1.18 1.80 9.94
CA PHE A 22 0.43 1.34 8.78
C PHE A 22 -0.95 2.00 8.72
N VAL A 23 -1.28 2.58 7.57
CA VAL A 23 -2.59 3.17 7.30
C VAL A 23 -3.21 2.46 6.11
N SER A 24 -4.42 1.92 6.29
CA SER A 24 -5.21 1.37 5.18
C SER A 24 -5.92 2.50 4.45
N LYS A 25 -5.41 2.91 3.29
CA LYS A 25 -6.13 3.77 2.35
C LYS A 25 -6.67 2.93 1.20
N SER A 26 -7.97 3.06 0.92
CA SER A 26 -8.63 2.36 -0.18
C SER A 26 -9.00 3.35 -1.26
N TYR A 27 -8.52 3.10 -2.49
CA TYR A 27 -8.86 3.86 -3.68
C TYR A 27 -9.48 2.93 -4.72
N LYS A 28 -10.42 3.43 -5.52
CA LYS A 28 -10.93 2.69 -6.68
C LYS A 28 -9.99 2.93 -7.87
N LEU A 29 -9.44 1.85 -8.42
CA LEU A 29 -8.59 1.88 -9.63
C LEU A 29 -9.28 1.11 -10.76
N ARG A 30 -8.94 1.45 -12.01
CA ARG A 30 -9.40 0.69 -13.17
C ARG A 30 -8.75 -0.69 -13.19
N LYS A 31 -9.54 -1.72 -13.48
CA LYS A 31 -9.08 -3.11 -13.55
C LYS A 31 -7.89 -3.29 -14.51
N GLU A 32 -7.94 -2.65 -15.67
CA GLU A 32 -6.87 -2.73 -16.67
C GLU A 32 -5.52 -2.25 -16.12
N VAL A 33 -5.54 -1.19 -15.31
CA VAL A 33 -4.34 -0.62 -14.68
C VAL A 33 -3.81 -1.56 -13.60
N THR A 34 -4.70 -2.11 -12.76
CA THR A 34 -4.28 -3.04 -11.70
C THR A 34 -3.73 -4.34 -12.26
N ASP A 35 -4.35 -4.89 -13.29
CA ASP A 35 -3.92 -6.14 -13.93
C ASP A 35 -2.61 -5.94 -14.72
N GLY A 36 -2.43 -4.77 -15.34
CA GLY A 36 -1.18 -4.40 -15.99
C GLY A 36 -0.04 -4.23 -14.98
N PHE A 37 -0.30 -3.55 -13.86
CA PHE A 37 0.68 -3.35 -12.79
C PHE A 37 1.11 -4.68 -12.15
N ALA A 38 0.16 -5.59 -11.90
CA ALA A 38 0.44 -6.92 -11.37
C ALA A 38 1.40 -7.70 -12.29
N ARG A 39 1.08 -7.78 -13.59
CA ARG A 39 1.91 -8.46 -14.59
C ARG A 39 3.31 -7.84 -14.71
N ALA A 40 3.41 -6.52 -14.67
CA ALA A 40 4.70 -5.83 -14.70
C ALA A 40 5.55 -6.15 -13.46
N CYS A 41 4.93 -6.17 -12.26
CA CYS A 41 5.62 -6.53 -11.02
C CYS A 41 6.11 -7.99 -11.03
N GLU A 42 5.29 -8.91 -11.54
CA GLU A 42 5.66 -10.32 -11.70
C GLU A 42 6.84 -10.49 -12.66
N ALA A 43 6.79 -9.84 -13.83
CA ALA A 43 7.89 -9.88 -14.81
C ALA A 43 9.20 -9.28 -14.25
N ALA A 44 9.09 -8.26 -13.41
CA ALA A 44 10.23 -7.63 -12.75
C ALA A 44 10.70 -8.37 -11.47
N GLY A 45 9.99 -9.41 -11.02
CA GLY A 45 10.32 -10.16 -9.81
C GLY A 45 10.18 -9.36 -8.51
N VAL A 46 9.28 -8.37 -8.48
CA VAL A 46 9.04 -7.50 -7.31
C VAL A 46 7.62 -7.64 -6.79
N SER A 47 7.40 -7.33 -5.50
CA SER A 47 6.04 -7.28 -4.97
C SER A 47 5.34 -5.99 -5.41
N GLN A 48 4.03 -6.08 -5.66
CA GLN A 48 3.21 -4.90 -5.99
C GLN A 48 3.31 -3.83 -4.91
N ALA A 49 3.33 -4.24 -3.63
CA ALA A 49 3.45 -3.32 -2.49
C ALA A 49 4.78 -2.57 -2.51
N SER A 50 5.91 -3.27 -2.67
CA SER A 50 7.23 -2.63 -2.72
C SER A 50 7.37 -1.68 -3.91
N GLN A 51 6.87 -2.07 -5.08
CA GLN A 51 6.94 -1.23 -6.26
C GLN A 51 6.05 0.01 -6.11
N LEU A 52 4.84 -0.13 -5.56
CA LEU A 52 3.95 0.99 -5.30
C LEU A 52 4.56 1.97 -4.28
N THR A 53 5.15 1.47 -3.19
CA THR A 53 5.83 2.31 -2.20
C THR A 53 6.98 3.09 -2.81
N LYS A 54 7.79 2.46 -3.67
CA LYS A 54 8.87 3.12 -4.40
C LYS A 54 8.35 4.28 -5.25
N MET A 55 7.33 4.03 -6.08
CA MET A 55 6.73 5.06 -6.94
C MET A 55 6.12 6.22 -6.12
N MET A 56 5.52 5.93 -4.96
CA MET A 56 5.02 6.97 -4.05
C MET A 56 6.14 7.84 -3.49
N GLN A 57 7.26 7.24 -3.05
CA GLN A 57 8.40 7.98 -2.51
C GLN A 57 9.09 8.84 -3.57
N GLU A 58 9.23 8.31 -4.79
CA GLU A 58 9.77 9.06 -5.93
C GLU A 58 8.93 10.29 -6.24
N PHE A 59 7.60 10.14 -6.28
CA PHE A 59 6.70 11.26 -6.51
C PHE A 59 6.74 12.31 -5.39
N ILE A 60 6.77 11.89 -4.11
CA ILE A 60 6.94 12.80 -2.97
C ILE A 60 8.24 13.59 -3.11
N SER A 61 9.35 12.89 -3.35
CA SER A 61 10.67 13.52 -3.47
C SER A 61 10.76 14.48 -4.65
N GLN A 62 10.04 14.20 -5.75
CA GLN A 62 9.95 15.09 -6.89
C GLN A 62 9.22 16.38 -6.50
N GLN A 63 8.06 16.27 -5.85
CA GLN A 63 7.27 17.44 -5.45
C GLN A 63 7.96 18.26 -4.35
N ASP A 64 8.69 17.64 -3.42
CA ASP A 64 9.43 18.38 -2.40
C ASP A 64 10.57 19.22 -3.00
N LYS A 65 11.18 18.77 -4.10
CA LYS A 65 12.22 19.52 -4.82
C LYS A 65 11.66 20.66 -5.67
N GLU A 66 10.46 20.50 -6.23
CA GLU A 66 9.81 21.52 -7.06
C GLU A 66 9.21 22.66 -6.21
N ASN A 67 8.89 22.40 -4.94
CA ASN A 67 8.31 23.39 -4.01
C ASN A 67 9.33 24.03 -3.05
N SER A 68 10.63 23.79 -3.24
CA SER A 68 11.73 24.34 -2.44
C SER A 68 12.61 25.29 -3.22
#